data_AF-A0A6M1ZDP7-F1
#
_entry.id   AF-A0A6M1ZDP7-F1
#
_cell.length_a   1.000
_cell.length_b   1.000
_cell.length_c   1.000
_cell.angle_alpha   90.00
_cell.angle_beta   90.00
_cell.angle_gamma   90.00
#
_symmetry.space_group_name_H-M   'P 1'
#
loop_
_entity.id
_entity.type
_entity.pdbx_description
1 polymer ?
#
loop_
_entity_poly.entity_id
_entity_poly.type
_entity_poly.pdbx_seq_one_letter_code
_entity_poly.pdbx_strand_id
1 'polypeptide(L)'
;MACLAPSTRNTKPWQFHQKEEKITLHPDFSRWLPFDDPQQKQLYLSLGCALENLLIALKYQGWKVETDCDLEGKEPSIHVHLKSKGAPTPSPLFEAIEKRHTYMSLFASQKISGMDRLAEIGGGQLLLSEDNSLKRAINELCVQTDIDLFLNPKFCSQVRQLDQPPGSYSEFFILKLQMMAARLKGISTPSIMESAPTLGLFLVEKAAPLNWVRCGQMFERLFLEVTHLGLKLKPYSICLREKAGQEQVANLFNVKADIPALLFCVGYPISTRGPHRGEQIFPIGGSYTIYRK
;
A
#
# COMPACT_ATOMS: atom_id res chain seq x y z
N MET A 1 12.46 -8.06 10.11
CA MET A 1 11.88 -6.69 10.16
C MET A 1 11.74 -6.08 8.77
N ALA A 2 12.81 -5.75 8.05
CA ALA A 2 12.71 -5.13 6.71
C ALA A 2 11.81 -5.91 5.71
N CYS A 3 11.90 -7.24 5.67
CA CYS A 3 11.11 -8.10 4.78
C CYS A 3 9.59 -8.17 5.09
N LEU A 4 9.14 -7.53 6.19
CA LEU A 4 7.73 -7.38 6.53
C LEU A 4 7.12 -6.09 5.96
N ALA A 5 7.92 -5.27 5.26
CA ALA A 5 7.41 -4.09 4.57
C ALA A 5 6.30 -4.45 3.57
N PRO A 6 5.30 -3.58 3.39
CA PRO A 6 4.30 -3.75 2.36
C PRO A 6 4.95 -3.63 0.98
N SER A 7 4.45 -4.42 0.05
CA SER A 7 4.79 -4.31 -1.37
C SER A 7 3.57 -4.60 -2.23
N THR A 8 3.57 -4.06 -3.44
CA THR A 8 2.48 -4.33 -4.39
C THR A 8 2.38 -5.82 -4.65
N ARG A 9 1.16 -6.37 -4.48
CA ARG A 9 0.86 -7.81 -4.55
C ARG A 9 1.80 -8.69 -3.70
N ASN A 10 2.41 -8.13 -2.66
CA ASN A 10 3.38 -8.82 -1.83
C ASN A 10 4.57 -9.41 -2.62
N THR A 11 4.96 -8.80 -3.75
CA THR A 11 6.07 -9.30 -4.59
C THR A 11 7.42 -9.23 -3.90
N LYS A 12 7.56 -8.31 -2.93
CA LYS A 12 8.80 -8.03 -2.18
C LYS A 12 9.99 -7.82 -3.13
N PRO A 13 9.97 -6.78 -3.98
CA PRO A 13 10.89 -6.63 -5.10
C PRO A 13 12.25 -6.05 -4.66
N TRP A 14 12.81 -6.56 -3.57
CA TRP A 14 14.04 -6.05 -2.96
C TRP A 14 15.03 -7.17 -2.67
N GLN A 15 16.32 -6.85 -2.83
CA GLN A 15 17.44 -7.71 -2.47
C GLN A 15 18.37 -6.96 -1.53
N PHE A 16 18.62 -7.55 -0.35
CA PHE A 16 19.52 -7.00 0.65
C PHE A 16 20.87 -7.72 0.57
N HIS A 17 21.94 -6.94 0.49
CA HIS A 17 23.31 -7.43 0.55
C HIS A 17 24.03 -6.69 1.67
N GLN A 18 24.57 -7.44 2.64
CA GLN A 18 25.36 -6.86 3.72
C GLN A 18 26.83 -7.22 3.51
N LYS A 19 27.70 -6.20 3.56
CA LYS A 19 29.15 -6.36 3.59
C LYS A 19 29.74 -5.33 4.54
N GLU A 20 30.52 -5.81 5.52
CA GLU A 20 31.15 -4.95 6.53
C GLU A 20 30.10 -4.04 7.21
N GLU A 21 30.35 -2.72 7.24
CA GLU A 21 29.48 -1.70 7.82
C GLU A 21 28.51 -1.08 6.79
N LYS A 22 28.24 -1.78 5.69
CA LYS A 22 27.36 -1.32 4.62
C LYS A 22 26.29 -2.35 4.29
N ILE A 23 25.03 -1.92 4.26
CA ILE A 23 23.91 -2.69 3.72
C ILE A 23 23.50 -2.03 2.41
N THR A 24 23.51 -2.79 1.32
CA THR A 24 23.01 -2.35 0.01
C THR A 24 21.66 -2.99 -0.26
N LEU A 25 20.73 -2.18 -0.74
CA LEU A 25 19.39 -2.56 -1.16
C LEU A 25 19.27 -2.34 -2.67
N HIS A 26 19.07 -3.43 -3.41
CA HIS A 26 18.84 -3.39 -4.85
C HIS A 26 17.37 -3.66 -5.18
N PRO A 27 16.80 -3.01 -6.21
CA PRO A 27 15.54 -3.43 -6.79
C PRO A 27 15.68 -4.76 -7.52
N ASP A 28 14.78 -5.68 -7.22
CA ASP A 28 14.67 -6.96 -7.93
C ASP A 28 13.71 -6.81 -9.12
N PHE A 29 14.25 -6.45 -10.28
CA PHE A 29 13.47 -6.30 -11.50
C PHE A 29 12.85 -7.63 -12.00
N SER A 30 13.31 -8.79 -11.52
CA SER A 30 12.66 -10.07 -11.85
C SER A 30 11.28 -10.21 -11.18
N ARG A 31 11.04 -9.43 -10.13
CA ARG A 31 9.77 -9.35 -9.38
C ARG A 31 8.92 -8.14 -9.78
N TRP A 32 9.35 -7.38 -10.79
CA TRP A 32 8.60 -6.27 -11.34
C TRP A 32 7.38 -6.77 -12.10
N LEU A 33 6.28 -6.02 -11.97
CA LEU A 33 4.99 -6.34 -12.56
C LEU A 33 4.68 -5.32 -13.67
N PRO A 34 5.19 -5.50 -14.90
CA PRO A 34 5.09 -4.49 -15.96
C PRO A 34 3.64 -4.09 -16.29
N PHE A 35 2.68 -5.02 -16.18
CA PHE A 35 1.27 -4.69 -16.38
C PHE A 35 0.61 -4.03 -15.18
N ASP A 36 1.09 -4.21 -13.95
CA ASP A 36 0.55 -3.51 -12.78
C ASP A 36 1.26 -2.17 -12.56
N ASP A 37 2.51 -2.05 -12.99
CA ASP A 37 3.41 -0.96 -12.65
C ASP A 37 4.27 -0.56 -13.87
N PRO A 38 3.66 -0.05 -14.95
CA PRO A 38 4.36 0.23 -16.20
C PRO A 38 5.51 1.23 -16.06
N GLN A 39 5.47 2.07 -15.02
CA GLN A 39 6.47 3.10 -14.72
C GLN A 39 7.44 2.71 -13.59
N GLN A 40 7.42 1.46 -13.12
CA GLN A 40 8.23 0.96 -11.99
C GLN A 40 8.01 1.74 -10.66
N LYS A 41 6.96 2.55 -10.59
CA LYS A 41 6.65 3.38 -9.42
C LYS A 41 6.37 2.53 -8.20
N GLN A 42 5.52 1.52 -8.34
CA GLN A 42 5.16 0.63 -7.24
C GLN A 42 6.35 -0.19 -6.74
N LEU A 43 7.25 -0.58 -7.64
CA LEU A 43 8.51 -1.22 -7.29
C LEU A 43 9.36 -0.30 -6.39
N TYR A 44 9.58 0.96 -6.78
CA TYR A 44 10.37 1.90 -5.97
C TYR A 44 9.67 2.35 -4.68
N LEU A 45 8.34 2.52 -4.68
CA LEU A 45 7.54 2.72 -3.46
C LEU A 45 7.75 1.56 -2.47
N SER A 46 7.72 0.32 -2.99
CA SER A 46 7.93 -0.89 -2.18
C SER A 46 9.35 -0.92 -1.61
N LEU A 47 10.38 -0.55 -2.39
CA LEU A 47 11.75 -0.38 -1.90
C LEU A 47 11.83 0.65 -0.77
N GLY A 48 11.16 1.80 -0.92
CA GLY A 48 11.09 2.82 0.11
C GLY A 48 10.51 2.29 1.43
N CYS A 49 9.45 1.49 1.36
CA CYS A 49 8.88 0.85 2.55
C CYS A 49 9.87 -0.12 3.22
N ALA A 50 10.58 -0.93 2.43
CA ALA A 50 11.57 -1.87 2.93
C ALA A 50 12.78 -1.17 3.56
N LEU A 51 13.24 -0.07 2.95
CA LEU A 51 14.27 0.81 3.48
C LEU A 51 13.85 1.40 4.83
N GLU A 52 12.63 1.94 4.94
CA GLU A 52 12.16 2.54 6.19
C GLU A 52 12.12 1.51 7.33
N ASN A 53 11.61 0.30 7.08
CA ASN A 53 11.64 -0.77 8.08
C ASN A 53 13.06 -1.19 8.48
N LEU A 54 14.00 -1.18 7.53
CA LEU A 54 15.41 -1.41 7.83
C LEU A 54 15.96 -0.32 8.74
N LEU A 55 15.73 0.96 8.41
CA LEU A 55 16.22 2.10 9.20
C LEU A 55 15.63 2.11 10.61
N ILE A 56 14.33 1.82 10.77
CA ILE A 56 13.68 1.70 12.07
C ILE A 56 14.30 0.56 12.88
N ALA A 57 14.53 -0.61 12.27
CA ALA A 57 15.14 -1.74 12.94
C ALA A 57 16.59 -1.48 13.37
N LEU A 58 17.39 -0.82 12.53
CA LEU A 58 18.77 -0.45 12.86
C LEU A 58 18.82 0.56 14.00
N LYS A 59 17.98 1.61 13.95
CA LYS A 59 17.86 2.59 15.03
C LYS A 59 17.40 1.95 16.35
N TYR A 60 16.44 1.03 16.29
CA TYR A 60 15.99 0.28 17.46
C TYR A 60 17.15 -0.49 18.13
N GLN A 61 18.06 -1.05 17.34
CA GLN A 61 19.27 -1.72 17.81
C GLN A 61 20.40 -0.77 18.26
N GLY A 62 20.18 0.55 18.22
CA GLY A 62 21.15 1.56 18.64
C GLY A 62 22.11 2.02 17.54
N TRP A 63 21.92 1.62 16.28
CA TRP A 63 22.78 2.06 15.18
C TRP A 63 22.46 3.49 14.76
N LYS A 64 23.51 4.29 14.59
CA LYS A 64 23.48 5.52 13.78
C LYS A 64 23.79 5.16 12.34
N VAL A 65 22.96 5.65 11.42
CA VAL A 65 23.01 5.27 10.00
C VAL A 65 22.95 6.51 9.11
N GLU A 66 23.66 6.44 7.98
CA GLU A 66 23.55 7.39 6.88
C GLU A 66 23.11 6.65 5.62
N THR A 67 22.39 7.35 4.74
CA THR A 67 21.87 6.76 3.51
C THR A 67 22.24 7.59 2.29
N ASP A 68 22.67 6.93 1.23
CA ASP A 68 22.77 7.51 -0.11
C ASP A 68 22.13 6.56 -1.13
N CYS A 69 21.86 7.08 -2.32
CA CYS A 69 21.17 6.33 -3.36
C CYS A 69 21.79 6.65 -4.73
N ASP A 70 22.01 5.61 -5.53
CA ASP A 70 22.25 5.73 -6.96
C ASP A 70 21.15 4.94 -7.67
N LEU A 71 20.08 5.61 -8.08
CA LEU A 71 18.90 4.97 -8.67
C LEU A 71 18.76 5.21 -10.17
N GLU A 72 19.66 6.00 -10.76
CA GLU A 72 19.67 6.33 -12.19
C GLU A 72 20.78 5.60 -12.95
N GLY A 73 21.76 5.04 -12.24
CA GLY A 73 22.82 4.22 -12.81
C GLY A 73 22.34 2.88 -13.39
N LYS A 74 23.27 2.15 -14.03
CA LYS A 74 23.00 0.83 -14.63
C LYS A 74 22.63 -0.24 -13.59
N GLU A 75 23.09 -0.07 -12.36
CA GLU A 75 22.80 -0.94 -11.22
C GLU A 75 22.18 -0.11 -10.09
N PRO A 76 20.86 0.18 -10.16
CA PRO A 76 20.19 0.97 -9.14
C PRO A 76 20.38 0.36 -7.75
N SER A 77 20.71 1.19 -6.77
CA SER A 77 21.00 0.75 -5.41
C SER A 77 20.77 1.86 -4.38
N ILE A 78 20.43 1.43 -3.18
CA ILE A 78 20.36 2.27 -1.98
C ILE A 78 21.38 1.74 -0.99
N HIS A 79 22.18 2.62 -0.44
CA HIS A 79 23.24 2.29 0.50
C HIS A 79 22.88 2.78 1.89
N VAL A 80 23.01 1.90 2.87
CA VAL A 80 22.87 2.22 4.29
C VAL A 80 24.20 1.96 4.97
N HIS A 81 24.86 3.03 5.41
CA HIS A 81 26.15 2.98 6.10
C HIS A 81 25.93 3.00 7.60
N LEU A 82 26.46 1.98 8.28
CA LEU A 82 26.45 1.86 9.73
C LEU A 82 27.64 2.66 10.28
N LYS A 83 27.40 3.69 11.10
CA LYS A 83 28.47 4.58 11.57
C LYS A 83 28.98 4.26 12.97
N SER A 84 28.05 4.02 13.88
CA SER A 84 28.37 3.70 15.27
C SER A 84 27.17 3.01 15.91
N LYS A 85 27.45 2.22 16.94
CA LYS A 85 26.44 1.50 17.70
C LYS A 85 26.42 1.99 19.14
N GLY A 86 25.30 2.58 19.54
CA GLY A 86 24.99 2.92 20.92
C GLY A 86 24.11 1.88 21.59
N ALA A 87 23.45 2.29 22.67
CA ALA A 87 22.43 1.47 23.32
C ALA A 87 21.17 1.35 22.44
N PRO A 88 20.45 0.21 22.49
CA PRO A 88 19.13 0.08 21.87
C PRO A 88 18.19 1.21 22.29
N THR A 89 17.42 1.72 21.33
CA THR A 89 16.45 2.80 21.57
C THR A 89 15.03 2.27 21.30
N PRO A 90 14.20 2.10 22.34
CA PRO A 90 12.82 1.66 22.17
C PRO A 90 12.05 2.55 21.18
N SER A 91 11.24 1.94 20.32
CA SER A 91 10.45 2.66 19.32
C SER A 91 9.11 1.96 19.13
N PRO A 92 7.98 2.64 19.36
CA PRO A 92 6.66 2.08 19.09
C PRO A 92 6.47 1.69 17.62
N LEU A 93 7.17 2.36 16.70
CA LEU A 93 7.15 2.04 15.27
C LEU A 93 7.82 0.70 14.98
N PHE A 94 8.85 0.31 15.75
CA PHE A 94 9.49 -1.00 15.59
C PHE A 94 8.52 -2.13 15.95
N GLU A 95 7.80 -2.01 17.06
CA GLU A 95 6.77 -2.97 17.46
C GLU A 95 5.59 -3.02 16.49
N ALA A 96 5.28 -1.89 15.83
CA ALA A 96 4.21 -1.83 14.86
C ALA A 96 4.52 -2.63 13.58
N ILE A 97 5.79 -2.89 13.24
CA ILE A 97 6.18 -3.62 12.01
C ILE A 97 5.53 -5.00 11.96
N GLU A 98 5.50 -5.72 13.08
CA GLU A 98 4.92 -7.07 13.14
C GLU A 98 3.40 -7.07 13.18
N LYS A 99 2.78 -5.98 13.67
CA LYS A 99 1.33 -5.85 13.82
C LYS A 99 0.65 -5.31 12.56
N ARG A 100 1.40 -4.57 11.74
CA ARG A 100 0.92 -3.88 10.54
C ARG A 100 0.42 -4.89 9.49
N HIS A 101 -0.81 -4.71 9.04
CA HIS A 101 -1.39 -5.45 7.93
C HIS A 101 -2.32 -4.56 7.11
N THR A 102 -2.46 -4.87 5.83
CA THR A 102 -3.42 -4.20 4.97
C THR A 102 -4.83 -4.58 5.38
N TYR A 103 -5.62 -3.59 5.77
CA TYR A 103 -7.01 -3.81 6.15
C TYR A 103 -7.89 -3.96 4.91
N MET A 104 -8.72 -5.00 4.88
CA MET A 104 -9.54 -5.36 3.71
C MET A 104 -11.04 -5.38 4.01
N SER A 105 -11.47 -4.79 5.12
CA SER A 105 -12.87 -4.74 5.54
C SER A 105 -13.38 -3.30 5.65
N LEU A 106 -14.66 -3.13 5.96
CA LEU A 106 -15.29 -1.82 6.12
C LEU A 106 -14.79 -1.11 7.39
N PHE A 107 -14.76 0.22 7.34
CA PHE A 107 -14.38 1.06 8.47
C PHE A 107 -15.60 1.50 9.27
N ALA A 108 -15.40 1.78 10.55
CA ALA A 108 -16.37 2.48 11.37
C ALA A 108 -16.46 3.96 10.94
N SER A 109 -17.64 4.56 11.08
CA SER A 109 -17.88 5.99 10.81
C SER A 109 -17.27 6.94 11.85
N GLN A 110 -16.57 6.41 12.85
CA GLN A 110 -15.94 7.19 13.91
C GLN A 110 -14.82 8.06 13.34
N LYS A 111 -14.81 9.34 13.74
CA LYS A 111 -13.72 10.27 13.42
C LYS A 111 -12.39 9.82 14.02
N ILE A 112 -11.31 10.06 13.29
CA ILE A 112 -9.96 9.71 13.72
C ILE A 112 -9.43 10.77 14.68
N SER A 113 -9.00 10.35 15.86
CA SER A 113 -8.16 11.19 16.73
C SER A 113 -6.70 11.14 16.27
N GLY A 114 -5.99 12.28 16.33
CA GLY A 114 -4.56 12.33 16.02
C GLY A 114 -4.22 12.54 14.54
N MET A 115 -5.14 13.13 13.75
CA MET A 115 -4.88 13.47 12.35
C MET A 115 -3.67 14.41 12.16
N ASP A 116 -3.43 15.32 13.10
CA ASP A 116 -2.29 16.25 13.04
C ASP A 116 -0.96 15.51 12.96
N ARG A 117 -0.80 14.45 13.77
CA ARG A 117 0.40 13.60 13.76
C ARG A 117 0.58 12.87 12.43
N LEU A 118 -0.51 12.43 11.81
CA LEU A 118 -0.46 11.80 10.49
C LEU A 118 -0.06 12.81 9.41
N ALA A 119 -0.58 14.04 9.49
CA ALA A 119 -0.22 15.13 8.60
C ALA A 119 1.26 15.53 8.75
N GLU A 120 1.79 15.59 9.98
CA GLU A 120 3.20 15.87 10.25
C GLU A 120 4.15 14.85 9.60
N ILE A 121 3.82 13.55 9.64
CA ILE A 121 4.63 12.50 9.01
C ILE A 121 4.69 12.70 7.49
N GLY A 122 3.56 13.06 6.89
CA GLY A 122 3.46 13.30 5.45
C GLY A 122 3.99 14.67 5.01
N GLY A 123 4.12 15.61 5.94
CA GLY A 123 4.50 16.99 5.66
C GLY A 123 3.64 17.61 4.56
N GLY A 124 4.24 18.49 3.75
CA GLY A 124 3.58 19.10 2.59
C GLY A 124 3.26 18.15 1.44
N GLN A 125 3.60 16.86 1.56
CA GLN A 125 3.41 15.86 0.50
C GLN A 125 2.20 14.94 0.76
N LEU A 126 1.44 15.17 1.82
CA LEU A 126 0.27 14.38 2.17
C LEU A 126 -0.99 15.26 2.24
N LEU A 127 -1.99 14.89 1.45
CA LEU A 127 -3.33 15.46 1.55
C LEU A 127 -4.25 14.46 2.24
N LEU A 128 -5.03 14.94 3.21
CA LEU A 128 -6.07 14.16 3.90
C LEU A 128 -7.43 14.80 3.63
N SER A 129 -8.44 14.00 3.33
CA SER A 129 -9.81 14.47 3.06
C SER A 129 -10.86 13.58 3.72
N GLU A 130 -11.87 14.22 4.31
CA GLU A 130 -13.08 13.59 4.84
C GLU A 130 -14.27 13.71 3.85
N ASP A 131 -14.07 14.31 2.67
CA ASP A 131 -15.13 14.57 1.69
C ASP A 131 -15.66 13.27 1.05
N ASN A 132 -16.93 12.97 1.31
CA ASN A 132 -17.62 11.80 0.75
C ASN A 132 -17.80 11.86 -0.76
N SER A 133 -17.96 13.06 -1.34
CA SER A 133 -18.11 13.23 -2.79
C SER A 133 -16.80 12.91 -3.50
N LEU A 134 -15.68 13.39 -2.95
CA LEU A 134 -14.34 13.05 -3.42
C LEU A 134 -14.07 11.54 -3.29
N LYS A 135 -14.34 10.94 -2.13
CA LYS A 135 -14.17 9.49 -1.92
C LYS A 135 -14.95 8.66 -2.93
N ARG A 136 -16.19 9.07 -3.24
CA ARG A 136 -17.03 8.40 -4.24
C ARG A 136 -16.45 8.52 -5.65
N ALA A 137 -16.05 9.72 -6.08
CA ALA A 137 -15.46 9.94 -7.39
C ALA A 137 -14.15 9.15 -7.59
N ILE A 138 -13.28 9.13 -6.58
CA ILE A 138 -12.03 8.34 -6.60
C ILE A 138 -12.34 6.84 -6.61
N ASN A 139 -13.34 6.39 -5.84
CA ASN A 139 -13.75 5.00 -5.85
C ASN A 139 -14.25 4.58 -7.24
N GLU A 140 -15.14 5.36 -7.86
CA GLU A 140 -15.64 5.11 -9.22
C GLU A 140 -14.51 5.01 -10.24
N LEU A 141 -13.51 5.91 -10.16
CA LEU A 141 -12.31 5.84 -10.99
C LEU A 141 -11.48 4.56 -10.75
N CYS A 142 -11.30 4.17 -9.48
CA CYS A 142 -10.61 2.92 -9.13
C CYS A 142 -11.35 1.70 -9.67
N VAL A 143 -12.69 1.69 -9.56
CA VAL A 143 -13.55 0.63 -10.08
C VAL A 143 -13.40 0.49 -11.59
N GLN A 144 -13.47 1.60 -12.33
CA GLN A 144 -13.33 1.60 -13.77
C GLN A 144 -11.95 1.09 -14.19
N THR A 145 -10.89 1.58 -13.55
CA THR A 145 -9.51 1.14 -13.84
C THR A 145 -9.33 -0.36 -13.58
N ASP A 146 -9.93 -0.87 -12.49
CA ASP A 146 -9.92 -2.29 -12.18
C ASP A 146 -10.60 -3.11 -13.30
N ILE A 147 -11.76 -2.66 -13.80
CA ILE A 147 -12.51 -3.30 -14.89
C ILE A 147 -11.66 -3.35 -16.17
N ASP A 148 -11.09 -2.22 -16.58
CA ASP A 148 -10.29 -2.14 -17.81
C ASP A 148 -9.06 -3.07 -17.75
N LEU A 149 -8.42 -3.17 -16.59
CA LEU A 149 -7.32 -4.10 -16.38
C LEU A 149 -7.76 -5.56 -16.45
N PHE A 150 -8.91 -5.88 -15.88
CA PHE A 150 -9.42 -7.25 -15.90
C PHE A 150 -9.81 -7.69 -17.31
N LEU A 151 -10.25 -6.76 -18.16
CA LEU A 151 -10.48 -7.02 -19.58
C LEU A 151 -9.19 -7.21 -20.38
N ASN A 152 -8.01 -6.88 -19.81
CA ASN A 152 -6.72 -7.09 -20.45
C ASN A 152 -6.20 -8.53 -20.21
N PRO A 153 -6.10 -9.38 -21.25
CA PRO A 153 -5.66 -10.78 -21.08
C PRO A 153 -4.24 -10.92 -20.53
N LYS A 154 -3.34 -9.97 -20.84
CA LYS A 154 -1.96 -10.00 -20.38
C LYS A 154 -1.87 -9.71 -18.88
N PHE A 155 -2.68 -8.78 -18.38
CA PHE A 155 -2.82 -8.52 -16.95
C PHE A 155 -3.35 -9.74 -16.21
N CYS A 156 -4.43 -10.36 -16.70
CA CYS A 156 -4.97 -11.58 -16.11
C CYS A 156 -3.95 -12.72 -16.06
N SER A 157 -3.14 -12.89 -17.11
CA SER A 157 -2.04 -13.87 -17.14
C SER A 157 -1.01 -13.60 -16.04
N GLN A 158 -0.56 -12.35 -15.89
CA GLN A 158 0.40 -11.96 -14.84
C GLN A 158 -0.15 -12.23 -13.43
N VAL A 159 -1.41 -11.86 -13.16
CA VAL A 159 -2.03 -12.12 -11.84
C VAL A 159 -2.10 -13.61 -11.54
N ARG A 160 -2.46 -14.45 -12.52
CA ARG A 160 -2.51 -15.91 -12.35
C ARG A 160 -1.14 -16.53 -12.06
N GLN A 161 -0.06 -15.96 -12.57
CA GLN A 161 1.31 -16.45 -12.31
C GLN A 161 1.75 -16.15 -10.87
N LEU A 162 1.27 -15.05 -10.28
CA LEU A 162 1.54 -14.68 -8.89
C LEU A 162 0.73 -15.51 -7.89
N ASP A 163 -0.51 -15.84 -8.26
CA ASP A 163 -1.41 -16.67 -7.46
C ASP A 163 -1.05 -18.16 -7.64
N GLN A 164 -0.02 -18.63 -6.93
CA GLN A 164 0.31 -20.05 -6.83
C GLN A 164 -0.20 -20.67 -5.50
N PRO A 165 -0.71 -21.91 -5.51
CA PRO A 165 -0.58 -22.89 -6.59
C PRO A 165 -1.66 -22.81 -7.70
N PRO A 166 -1.33 -23.23 -8.94
CA PRO A 166 -2.25 -23.20 -10.08
C PRO A 166 -3.39 -24.23 -9.96
N GLY A 167 -4.61 -23.85 -10.34
CA GLY A 167 -5.80 -24.73 -10.40
C GLY A 167 -6.92 -24.36 -9.43
N SER A 168 -6.65 -23.47 -8.47
CA SER A 168 -7.67 -22.75 -7.72
C SER A 168 -7.68 -21.32 -8.27
N TYR A 169 -8.79 -20.85 -8.83
CA TYR A 169 -8.94 -19.40 -8.90
C TYR A 169 -8.82 -18.92 -7.46
N SER A 170 -7.82 -18.10 -7.14
CA SER A 170 -7.67 -17.57 -5.78
C SER A 170 -9.01 -17.02 -5.34
N GLU A 171 -9.42 -17.25 -4.08
CA GLU A 171 -10.68 -16.68 -3.56
C GLU A 171 -10.76 -15.18 -3.88
N PHE A 172 -9.61 -14.50 -3.92
CA PHE A 172 -9.45 -13.12 -4.37
C PHE A 172 -9.83 -12.88 -5.83
N PHE A 173 -9.36 -13.70 -6.78
CA PHE A 173 -9.74 -13.58 -8.19
C PHE A 173 -11.22 -13.90 -8.40
N ILE A 174 -11.75 -14.94 -7.74
CA ILE A 174 -13.19 -15.27 -7.76
C ILE A 174 -14.00 -14.12 -7.19
N LEU A 175 -13.58 -13.56 -6.05
CA LEU A 175 -14.23 -12.43 -5.41
C LEU A 175 -14.21 -11.19 -6.32
N LYS A 176 -13.06 -10.87 -6.93
CA LYS A 176 -12.98 -9.78 -7.92
C LYS A 176 -13.93 -10.00 -9.10
N LEU A 177 -13.98 -11.21 -9.64
CA LEU A 177 -14.92 -11.59 -10.69
C LEU A 177 -16.38 -11.41 -10.26
N GLN A 178 -16.74 -11.89 -9.06
CA GLN A 178 -18.09 -11.76 -8.50
C GLN A 178 -18.45 -10.30 -8.26
N MET A 179 -17.54 -9.50 -7.71
CA MET A 179 -17.73 -8.06 -7.51
C MET A 179 -17.89 -7.33 -8.84
N MET A 180 -17.12 -7.67 -9.86
CA MET A 180 -17.29 -7.13 -11.21
C MET A 180 -18.63 -7.53 -11.81
N ALA A 181 -19.01 -8.80 -11.72
CA ALA A 181 -20.30 -9.28 -12.22
C ALA A 181 -21.47 -8.59 -11.49
N ALA A 182 -21.35 -8.36 -10.18
CA ALA A 182 -22.32 -7.60 -9.41
C ALA A 182 -22.42 -6.15 -9.91
N ARG A 183 -21.27 -5.48 -10.11
CA ARG A 183 -21.22 -4.10 -10.63
C ARG A 183 -21.80 -3.97 -12.04
N LEU A 184 -21.46 -4.88 -12.95
CA LEU A 184 -22.03 -4.93 -14.32
C LEU A 184 -23.55 -5.15 -14.30
N LYS A 185 -24.08 -5.82 -13.27
CA LYS A 185 -25.52 -6.02 -13.04
C LYS A 185 -26.18 -4.87 -12.27
N GLY A 186 -25.47 -3.77 -12.00
CA GLY A 186 -25.99 -2.63 -11.23
C GLY A 186 -26.20 -2.92 -9.75
N ILE A 187 -25.66 -4.04 -9.22
CA ILE A 187 -25.74 -4.37 -7.81
C ILE A 187 -24.72 -3.53 -7.06
N SER A 188 -25.21 -2.65 -6.17
CA SER A 188 -24.36 -1.87 -5.29
C SER A 188 -23.63 -2.79 -4.32
N THR A 189 -22.30 -2.73 -4.32
CA THR A 189 -21.46 -3.46 -3.37
C THR A 189 -20.89 -2.46 -2.37
N PRO A 190 -20.87 -2.77 -1.06
CA PRO A 190 -20.29 -1.87 -0.06
C PRO A 190 -18.85 -1.50 -0.43
N SER A 191 -18.58 -0.20 -0.52
CA SER A 191 -17.25 0.31 -0.84
C SER A 191 -16.46 0.55 0.44
N ILE A 192 -15.32 -0.15 0.56
CA ILE A 192 -14.39 0.07 1.67
C ILE A 192 -13.87 1.52 1.67
N MET A 193 -13.61 2.10 0.49
CA MET A 193 -13.16 3.49 0.39
C MET A 193 -14.23 4.48 0.87
N GLU A 194 -15.49 4.27 0.48
CA GLU A 194 -16.59 5.14 0.91
C GLU A 194 -16.91 4.98 2.41
N SER A 195 -16.69 3.78 2.97
CA SER A 195 -16.85 3.55 4.41
C SER A 195 -15.75 4.22 5.26
N ALA A 196 -14.58 4.49 4.68
CA ALA A 196 -13.46 5.06 5.41
C ALA A 196 -13.77 6.50 5.82
N PRO A 197 -13.52 6.90 7.08
CA PRO A 197 -13.69 8.28 7.51
C PRO A 197 -12.75 9.22 6.74
N THR A 198 -11.51 8.79 6.48
CA THR A 198 -10.47 9.63 5.86
C THR A 198 -9.83 8.94 4.65
N LEU A 199 -9.68 9.69 3.56
CA LEU A 199 -8.88 9.36 2.38
C LEU A 199 -7.59 10.16 2.42
N GLY A 200 -6.46 9.51 2.19
CA GLY A 200 -5.15 10.13 2.09
C GLY A 200 -4.54 9.98 0.70
N LEU A 201 -3.83 11.01 0.26
CA LEU A 201 -3.10 11.05 -1.01
C LEU A 201 -1.67 11.56 -0.77
N PHE A 202 -0.68 10.74 -1.11
CA PHE A 202 0.70 11.19 -1.20
C PHE A 202 1.00 11.78 -2.58
N LEU A 203 1.77 12.87 -2.56
CA LEU A 203 2.22 13.63 -3.72
C LEU A 203 3.75 13.59 -3.84
N VAL A 204 4.24 13.62 -5.07
CA VAL A 204 5.67 13.85 -5.33
C VAL A 204 5.87 14.93 -6.36
N GLU A 205 6.97 15.68 -6.24
CA GLU A 205 7.29 16.77 -7.16
C GLU A 205 7.57 16.26 -8.59
N LYS A 206 8.27 15.13 -8.73
CA LYS A 206 8.72 14.60 -10.02
C LYS A 206 8.65 13.09 -10.07
N ALA A 207 8.33 12.57 -11.25
CA ALA A 207 8.31 11.13 -11.53
C ALA A 207 9.72 10.58 -11.69
N ALA A 208 10.38 10.32 -10.56
CA ALA A 208 11.75 9.81 -10.51
C ALA A 208 11.89 8.73 -9.43
N PRO A 209 12.75 7.70 -9.64
CA PRO A 209 12.96 6.62 -8.67
C PRO A 209 13.20 7.10 -7.23
N LEU A 210 14.05 8.11 -7.05
CA LEU A 210 14.35 8.66 -5.72
C LEU A 210 13.12 9.22 -5.01
N ASN A 211 12.24 9.91 -5.75
CA ASN A 211 11.01 10.47 -5.18
C ASN A 211 10.00 9.37 -4.83
N TRP A 212 9.95 8.29 -5.61
CA TRP A 212 9.14 7.12 -5.29
C TRP A 212 9.64 6.39 -4.04
N VAL A 213 10.96 6.23 -3.89
CA VAL A 213 11.57 5.66 -2.68
C VAL A 213 11.23 6.51 -1.46
N ARG A 214 11.42 7.84 -1.54
CA ARG A 214 11.09 8.76 -0.43
C ARG A 214 9.61 8.70 -0.06
N CYS A 215 8.72 8.70 -1.06
CA CYS A 215 7.28 8.54 -0.83
C CYS A 215 6.97 7.19 -0.14
N GLY A 216 7.67 6.11 -0.52
CA GLY A 216 7.53 4.80 0.11
C GLY A 216 7.97 4.80 1.58
N GLN A 217 9.07 5.50 1.92
CA GLN A 217 9.51 5.64 3.31
C GLN A 217 8.48 6.39 4.15
N MET A 218 7.95 7.50 3.63
CA MET A 218 6.92 8.30 4.32
C MET A 218 5.63 7.50 4.51
N PHE A 219 5.22 6.76 3.47
CA PHE A 219 4.06 5.89 3.55
C PHE A 219 4.22 4.79 4.61
N GLU A 220 5.35 4.08 4.65
CA GLU A 220 5.55 3.04 5.66
C GLU A 220 5.59 3.63 7.07
N ARG A 221 6.27 4.76 7.27
CA ARG A 221 6.26 5.45 8.57
C ARG A 221 4.84 5.82 9.00
N LEU A 222 4.03 6.35 8.07
CA LEU A 222 2.61 6.64 8.33
C LEU A 222 1.83 5.37 8.66
N PHE A 223 2.05 4.28 7.94
CA PHE A 223 1.32 3.03 8.15
C PHE A 223 1.67 2.40 9.51
N LEU A 224 2.93 2.46 9.92
CA LEU A 224 3.35 2.03 11.26
C LEU A 224 2.74 2.92 12.36
N GLU A 225 2.68 4.23 12.15
CA GLU A 225 2.05 5.16 13.09
C GLU A 225 0.55 4.88 13.23
N VAL A 226 -0.16 4.73 12.11
CA VAL A 226 -1.57 4.31 12.08
C VAL A 226 -1.77 3.02 12.88
N THR A 227 -0.89 2.04 12.68
CA THR A 227 -0.95 0.75 13.39
C THR A 227 -0.73 0.94 14.89
N HIS A 228 0.23 1.78 15.29
CA HIS A 228 0.50 2.12 16.69
C HIS A 228 -0.69 2.81 17.37
N LEU A 229 -1.41 3.68 16.65
CA LEU A 229 -2.62 4.36 17.13
C LEU A 229 -3.86 3.46 17.17
N GLY A 230 -3.74 2.17 16.82
CA GLY A 230 -4.87 1.22 16.78
C GLY A 230 -5.82 1.43 15.60
N LEU A 231 -5.43 2.26 14.63
CA LEU A 231 -6.16 2.49 13.39
C LEU A 231 -5.82 1.39 12.37
N LYS A 232 -6.60 1.37 11.29
CA LYS A 232 -6.43 0.47 10.15
C LYS A 232 -6.23 1.29 8.88
N LEU A 233 -5.46 0.77 7.93
CA LEU A 233 -5.20 1.41 6.65
C LEU A 233 -5.29 0.43 5.49
N LYS A 234 -5.80 0.93 4.37
CA LYS A 234 -5.85 0.23 3.08
C LYS A 234 -5.29 1.10 1.96
N PRO A 235 -4.20 0.72 1.28
CA PRO A 235 -3.73 1.43 0.09
C PRO A 235 -4.62 1.14 -1.14
N TYR A 236 -4.76 2.13 -2.03
CA TYR A 236 -5.62 2.15 -3.22
C TYR A 236 -4.94 2.78 -4.43
N SER A 237 -3.91 2.16 -4.99
CA SER A 237 -3.10 2.80 -6.03
C SER A 237 -3.43 2.37 -7.47
N ILE A 238 -4.55 1.66 -7.70
CA ILE A 238 -4.92 1.11 -9.02
C ILE A 238 -5.11 2.20 -10.08
N CYS A 239 -5.82 3.28 -9.74
CA CYS A 239 -6.05 4.41 -10.65
C CYS A 239 -4.81 5.28 -10.85
N LEU A 240 -3.75 5.10 -10.06
CA LEU A 240 -2.52 5.90 -10.16
C LEU A 240 -1.43 5.24 -10.98
N ARG A 241 -1.69 4.09 -11.62
CA ARG A 241 -0.69 3.32 -12.36
C ARG A 241 -0.16 4.07 -13.59
N GLU A 242 -1.04 4.84 -14.23
CA GLU A 242 -0.78 5.54 -15.49
C GLU A 242 -1.02 7.04 -15.33
N LYS A 243 -0.37 7.83 -16.20
CA LYS A 243 -0.41 9.30 -16.15
C LYS A 243 -1.83 9.85 -16.20
N ALA A 244 -2.69 9.29 -17.06
CA ALA A 244 -4.08 9.74 -17.20
C ALA A 244 -4.87 9.65 -15.88
N GLY A 245 -4.73 8.54 -15.15
CA GLY A 245 -5.38 8.38 -13.86
C GLY A 245 -4.75 9.26 -12.77
N GLN A 246 -3.44 9.51 -12.82
CA GLN A 246 -2.78 10.51 -11.97
C GLN A 246 -3.32 11.93 -12.22
N GLU A 247 -3.51 12.32 -13.48
CA GLU A 247 -4.09 13.62 -13.85
C GLU A 247 -5.54 13.76 -13.38
N GLN A 248 -6.36 12.70 -13.53
CA GLN A 248 -7.73 12.70 -13.02
C GLN A 248 -7.79 12.85 -11.49
N VAL A 249 -6.94 12.13 -10.74
CA VAL A 249 -6.85 12.27 -9.29
C VAL A 249 -6.32 13.65 -8.89
N ALA A 250 -5.32 14.19 -9.60
CA ALA A 250 -4.80 15.52 -9.34
C ALA A 250 -5.89 16.58 -9.49
N ASN A 251 -6.70 16.51 -10.56
CA ASN A 251 -7.83 17.41 -10.78
C ASN A 251 -8.87 17.31 -9.64
N LEU A 252 -9.21 16.10 -9.20
CA LEU A 252 -10.16 15.89 -8.11
C LEU A 252 -9.67 16.48 -6.77
N PHE A 253 -8.36 16.45 -6.52
CA PHE A 253 -7.73 17.08 -5.34
C PHE A 253 -7.31 18.54 -5.56
N ASN A 254 -7.57 19.13 -6.73
CA ASN A 254 -7.08 20.46 -7.13
C ASN A 254 -5.55 20.64 -7.04
N VAL A 255 -4.79 19.58 -7.30
CA VAL A 255 -3.32 19.57 -7.34
C VAL A 255 -2.85 19.96 -8.73
N LYS A 256 -1.93 20.92 -8.83
CA LYS A 256 -1.46 21.46 -10.12
C LYS A 256 -0.07 20.99 -10.56
N ALA A 257 0.90 20.97 -9.65
CA ALA A 257 2.31 20.76 -9.99
C ALA A 257 2.81 19.36 -9.58
N ASP A 258 2.31 18.82 -8.47
CA ASP A 258 2.75 17.54 -7.96
C ASP A 258 1.98 16.36 -8.55
N ILE A 259 2.60 15.19 -8.48
CA ILE A 259 2.13 13.95 -9.06
C ILE A 259 1.54 13.06 -7.96
N PRO A 260 0.26 12.65 -8.08
CA PRO A 260 -0.35 11.62 -7.24
C PRO A 260 0.44 10.30 -7.26
N ALA A 261 0.99 9.93 -6.11
CA ALA A 261 1.90 8.80 -5.96
C ALA A 261 1.19 7.56 -5.40
N LEU A 262 0.50 7.74 -4.27
CA LEU A 262 -0.13 6.67 -3.50
C LEU A 262 -1.40 7.19 -2.81
N LEU A 263 -2.50 6.47 -2.97
CA LEU A 263 -3.77 6.70 -2.28
C LEU A 263 -3.96 5.67 -1.18
N PHE A 264 -4.61 6.05 -0.09
CA PHE A 264 -4.98 5.12 0.98
C PHE A 264 -6.22 5.58 1.74
N CYS A 265 -6.91 4.64 2.36
CA CYS A 265 -7.98 4.88 3.31
C CYS A 265 -7.49 4.57 4.72
N VAL A 266 -7.93 5.35 5.70
CA VAL A 266 -7.59 5.13 7.11
C VAL A 266 -8.84 5.32 7.98
N GLY A 267 -8.92 4.56 9.09
CA GLY A 267 -10.02 4.65 10.04
C GLY A 267 -9.98 3.54 11.09
N TYR A 268 -10.99 3.53 11.96
CA TYR A 268 -11.18 2.43 12.92
C TYR A 268 -11.84 1.22 12.25
N PRO A 269 -11.50 -0.02 12.65
CA PRO A 269 -12.29 -1.18 12.26
C PRO A 269 -13.69 -1.08 12.88
N ILE A 270 -14.69 -1.67 12.22
CA ILE A 270 -16.02 -1.82 12.83
C ILE A 270 -15.86 -2.70 14.09
N SER A 271 -16.26 -2.20 15.25
CA SER A 271 -16.16 -2.94 16.50
C SER A 271 -17.07 -4.18 16.47
N THR A 272 -16.46 -5.37 16.44
CA THR A 272 -17.17 -6.62 16.72
C THR A 272 -17.16 -6.88 18.22
N ARG A 273 -17.97 -6.16 19.01
CA ARG A 273 -18.28 -6.62 20.37
C ARG A 273 -19.19 -7.86 20.28
N GLY A 274 -18.56 -9.02 20.14
CA GLY A 274 -19.15 -10.36 20.17
C GLY A 274 -18.04 -11.42 20.26
N PRO A 275 -18.26 -12.57 20.94
CA PRO A 275 -17.20 -13.49 21.32
C PRO A 275 -16.53 -14.08 20.07
N HIS A 276 -15.19 -14.06 20.07
CA HIS A 276 -14.26 -14.60 19.08
C HIS A 276 -14.89 -15.30 17.86
N ARG A 277 -14.98 -14.57 16.75
CA ARG A 277 -14.81 -15.12 15.40
C ARG A 277 -13.71 -14.33 14.73
N GLY A 278 -12.72 -15.05 14.18
CA GLY A 278 -11.63 -14.45 13.41
C GLY A 278 -12.16 -13.48 12.36
N GLU A 279 -11.31 -12.53 11.97
CA GLU A 279 -11.57 -11.49 10.97
C GLU A 279 -12.60 -11.96 9.94
N GLN A 280 -13.84 -11.49 10.10
CA GLN A 280 -14.88 -11.72 9.10
C GLN A 280 -14.46 -10.92 7.87
N ILE A 281 -13.75 -11.60 6.97
CA ILE A 281 -13.90 -11.38 5.53
C ILE A 281 -15.41 -11.42 5.33
N PHE A 282 -16.04 -10.29 4.99
CA PHE A 282 -17.45 -10.29 4.63
C PHE A 282 -17.63 -11.28 3.49
N PRO A 283 -18.25 -12.45 3.69
CA PRO A 283 -18.67 -13.27 2.59
C PRO A 283 -19.87 -12.52 2.04
N ILE A 284 -19.73 -11.91 0.86
CA ILE A 284 -20.91 -11.50 0.10
C ILE A 284 -21.70 -12.80 -0.11
N GLY A 285 -22.89 -12.85 0.49
CA GLY A 285 -23.64 -14.07 0.74
C GLY A 285 -23.72 -15.02 -0.44
N GLY A 286 -23.51 -16.29 -0.14
CA GLY A 286 -23.64 -17.41 -1.06
C GLY A 286 -23.39 -18.70 -0.29
N SER A 287 -24.27 -19.02 0.65
CA SER A 287 -24.32 -20.35 1.27
C SER A 287 -24.55 -21.41 0.20
N TYR A 288 -23.57 -22.28 -0.04
CA TYR A 288 -23.79 -23.54 -0.76
C TYR A 288 -23.30 -24.70 0.10
N THR A 289 -24.27 -25.37 0.73
CA THR A 289 -24.10 -26.73 1.25
C THR A 289 -24.05 -27.67 0.06
N ILE A 290 -22.92 -28.32 -0.18
CA ILE A 290 -22.80 -29.39 -1.17
C ILE A 290 -23.37 -30.67 -0.55
N TYR A 291 -24.57 -31.08 -0.95
CA TYR A 291 -25.02 -32.46 -0.75
C TYR A 291 -24.47 -33.32 -1.89
N ARG A 292 -23.56 -34.24 -1.56
CA ARG A 292 -23.25 -35.38 -2.43
C ARG A 292 -24.45 -36.33 -2.43
N LYS A 293 -24.90 -36.73 -3.62
CA LYS A 293 -25.49 -38.05 -3.85
C LYS A 293 -24.48 -38.88 -4.64
#